data_AF-A0A812PDL0-F1
#
_entry.id   AF-A0A812PDL0-F1
#
_cell.length_a   1.000
_cell.length_b   1.000
_cell.length_c   1.000
_cell.angle_alpha   90.00
_cell.angle_beta   90.00
_cell.angle_gamma   90.00
#
_symmetry.space_group_name_H-M   'P 1'
#
loop_
_entity.id
_entity.type
_entity.pdbx_description
1 polymer ?
#
loop_
_entity_poly.entity_id
_entity_poly.type
_entity_poly.pdbx_seq_one_letter_code
_entity_poly.pdbx_strand_id
1 'polypeptide(L)'
;YTVPSEILLQMKRIRTHEEMLADNELTQFEEHMGRAMFISHQWLGSKHPDPCGQQIKVLQAALSNILSGTSQVSLPIVTEIIHGRWACPTAAEFKSQELFIWYDYFCCPQEASGPAAHSRQRAIYSIPSYIAKCELFVILCPALRHDDGSMLSQA
;
A
#
# COMPACT_ATOMS: atom_id res chain seq x y z
N TYR A 1 3.40 -2.36 -11.35
CA TYR A 1 2.00 -2.77 -11.20
C TYR A 1 1.39 -2.09 -9.99
N THR A 2 0.06 -2.06 -9.95
CA THR A 2 -0.79 -1.59 -8.85
C THR A 2 -2.05 -2.44 -8.81
N VAL A 3 -2.83 -2.30 -7.73
CA VAL A 3 -4.09 -3.02 -7.51
C VAL A 3 -5.22 -2.02 -7.26
N PRO A 4 -6.36 -2.11 -7.95
CA PRO A 4 -7.54 -1.32 -7.61
C PRO A 4 -7.96 -1.49 -6.14
N SER A 5 -8.34 -0.42 -5.46
CA SER A 5 -8.68 -0.45 -4.04
C SER A 5 -9.81 -1.43 -3.73
N GLU A 6 -10.76 -1.63 -4.64
CA GLU A 6 -11.86 -2.58 -4.49
C GLU A 6 -11.35 -4.02 -4.32
N ILE A 7 -10.37 -4.42 -5.12
CA ILE A 7 -9.74 -5.74 -5.02
C ILE A 7 -9.02 -5.86 -3.67
N LEU A 8 -8.23 -4.84 -3.30
CA LEU A 8 -7.52 -4.84 -2.02
C LEU A 8 -8.46 -4.93 -0.82
N LEU A 9 -9.60 -4.24 -0.85
CA LEU A 9 -10.61 -4.27 0.21
C LEU A 9 -11.27 -5.64 0.40
N GLN A 10 -11.26 -6.49 -0.63
CA GLN A 10 -11.81 -7.84 -0.59
C GLN A 10 -10.77 -8.92 -0.27
N MET A 11 -9.48 -8.58 -0.24
CA MET A 11 -8.41 -9.55 0.04
C MET A 11 -8.51 -10.13 1.45
N LYS A 12 -8.42 -11.45 1.56
CA LYS A 12 -8.34 -12.15 2.86
C LYS A 12 -6.90 -12.30 3.37
N ARG A 13 -5.95 -12.33 2.44
CA ARG A 13 -4.50 -12.37 2.67
C ARG A 13 -3.80 -11.58 1.58
N ILE A 14 -2.60 -11.10 1.88
CA ILE A 14 -1.69 -10.63 0.84
C ILE A 14 -1.32 -11.83 -0.04
N ARG A 15 -1.53 -11.69 -1.35
CA ARG A 15 -1.13 -12.67 -2.36
C ARG A 15 0.21 -12.28 -2.96
N THR A 16 0.88 -13.24 -3.58
CA THR A 16 2.09 -12.97 -4.37
C THR A 16 1.72 -12.23 -5.66
N HIS A 17 2.71 -11.57 -6.26
CA HIS A 17 2.56 -10.94 -7.57
C HIS A 17 2.10 -11.95 -8.63
N GLU A 18 2.64 -13.17 -8.61
CA GLU A 18 2.34 -14.20 -9.60
C GLU A 18 0.89 -14.70 -9.49
N GLU A 19 0.39 -14.93 -8.28
CA GLU A 19 -1.02 -15.27 -8.04
C GLU A 19 -1.95 -14.18 -8.58
N MET A 20 -1.67 -12.91 -8.24
CA MET A 20 -2.51 -11.78 -8.65
C MET A 20 -2.42 -11.47 -10.15
N LEU A 21 -1.25 -11.68 -10.75
CA LEU A 21 -1.06 -11.48 -12.19
C LEU A 21 -1.85 -12.54 -12.98
N ALA A 22 -1.83 -13.81 -12.52
CA ALA A 22 -2.60 -14.89 -13.14
C ALA A 22 -4.11 -14.64 -13.08
N ASP A 23 -4.59 -14.02 -11.99
CA ASP A 23 -5.99 -13.65 -11.80
C ASP A 23 -6.38 -12.33 -12.51
N ASN A 24 -5.46 -11.67 -13.24
CA ASN A 24 -5.64 -10.36 -13.90
C ASN A 24 -6.03 -9.21 -12.93
N GLU A 25 -5.56 -9.26 -11.69
CA GLU A 25 -5.87 -8.26 -10.67
C GLU A 25 -4.80 -7.16 -10.57
N LEU A 26 -3.65 -7.38 -11.21
CA LEU A 26 -2.57 -6.39 -11.31
C LEU A 26 -2.71 -5.55 -12.57
N THR A 27 -2.62 -4.24 -12.41
CA THR A 27 -2.68 -3.28 -13.53
C THR A 27 -1.44 -2.40 -13.58
N GLN A 28 -1.01 -1.96 -14.76
CA GLN A 28 0.00 -0.91 -14.87
C GLN A 28 -0.68 0.45 -14.75
N PHE A 29 -0.40 1.16 -13.66
CA PHE A 29 -1.01 2.47 -13.42
C PHE A 29 -0.51 3.54 -14.39
N GLU A 30 -1.47 4.31 -14.91
CA GLU A 30 -1.27 5.57 -15.62
C GLU A 30 -2.14 6.66 -14.99
N GLU A 31 -1.66 7.90 -14.98
CA GLU A 31 -2.28 9.02 -14.25
C GLU A 31 -3.71 9.35 -14.72
N HIS A 32 -4.04 9.00 -15.97
CA HIS A 32 -5.39 9.22 -16.51
C HIS A 32 -6.44 8.24 -15.95
N MET A 33 -6.00 7.16 -15.29
CA MET A 33 -6.89 6.11 -14.76
C MET A 33 -7.53 6.50 -13.42
N GLY A 34 -6.94 7.44 -12.69
CA GLY A 34 -7.35 7.83 -11.36
C GLY A 34 -6.15 8.19 -10.50
N ARG A 35 -6.22 7.89 -9.20
CA ARG A 35 -5.22 8.26 -8.20
C ARG A 35 -4.44 7.04 -7.76
N ALA A 36 -3.18 7.22 -7.36
CA ALA A 36 -2.36 6.15 -6.80
C ALA A 36 -1.87 6.46 -5.38
N MET A 37 -1.80 5.42 -4.55
CA MET A 37 -1.28 5.44 -3.20
C MET A 37 -0.14 4.44 -3.07
N PHE A 38 1.01 4.91 -2.58
CA PHE A 38 2.14 4.07 -2.23
C PHE A 38 2.05 3.63 -0.77
N ILE A 39 2.07 2.33 -0.51
CA ILE A 39 2.07 1.77 0.85
C ILE A 39 3.49 1.33 1.22
N SER A 40 4.09 2.03 2.18
CA SER A 40 5.29 1.60 2.87
C SER A 40 4.87 0.85 4.14
N HIS A 41 5.23 -0.42 4.26
CA HIS A 41 4.80 -1.27 5.37
C HIS A 41 5.99 -2.05 5.95
N GLN A 42 5.86 -2.47 7.21
CA GLN A 42 6.81 -3.35 7.87
C GLN A 42 6.61 -4.80 7.41
N TRP A 43 7.64 -5.64 7.48
CA TRP A 43 7.50 -7.09 7.30
C TRP A 43 7.29 -7.77 8.65
N LEU A 44 6.21 -8.54 8.82
CA LEU A 44 5.92 -9.32 10.03
C LEU A 44 6.49 -10.75 10.02
N GLY A 45 7.21 -11.13 8.98
CA GLY A 45 7.90 -12.41 8.94
C GLY A 45 8.99 -12.45 7.91
N SER A 46 9.86 -13.44 7.99
CA SER A 46 11.05 -13.54 7.12
C SER A 46 10.74 -13.85 5.64
N LYS A 47 9.61 -14.50 5.37
CA LYS A 47 9.21 -14.98 4.03
C LYS A 47 7.97 -14.31 3.47
N HIS A 48 7.18 -13.67 4.33
CA HIS A 48 5.91 -13.09 3.96
C HIS A 48 5.67 -11.85 4.83
N PRO A 49 5.26 -10.71 4.24
CA PRO A 49 5.16 -9.45 4.98
C PRO A 49 4.02 -9.43 5.99
N ASP A 50 2.97 -10.22 5.77
CA ASP A 50 1.82 -10.29 6.65
C ASP A 50 1.29 -11.73 6.80
N PRO A 51 2.05 -12.65 7.43
CA PRO A 51 1.75 -14.08 7.43
C PRO A 51 0.35 -14.41 7.99
N CYS A 52 -0.11 -13.61 8.95
CA CYS A 52 -1.39 -13.77 9.64
C CYS A 52 -2.51 -12.86 9.09
N GLY A 53 -2.24 -12.06 8.06
CA GLY A 53 -3.23 -11.12 7.50
C GLY A 53 -3.66 -10.03 8.49
N GLN A 54 -2.79 -9.63 9.41
CA GLN A 54 -3.09 -8.62 10.43
C GLN A 54 -2.88 -7.20 9.90
N GLN A 55 -1.84 -6.96 9.11
CA GLN A 55 -1.57 -5.65 8.52
C GLN A 55 -2.62 -5.28 7.47
N ILE A 56 -2.99 -6.23 6.61
CA ILE A 56 -3.97 -5.97 5.55
C ILE A 56 -5.33 -5.58 6.16
N LYS A 57 -5.72 -6.19 7.28
CA LYS A 57 -6.95 -5.80 8.00
C LYS A 57 -6.90 -4.36 8.51
N VAL A 58 -5.75 -3.92 9.04
CA VAL A 58 -5.55 -2.54 9.48
C VAL A 58 -5.65 -1.59 8.30
N LEU A 59 -4.98 -1.90 7.19
CA LEU A 59 -5.03 -1.10 5.97
C LEU A 59 -6.46 -1.00 5.41
N GLN A 60 -7.16 -2.13 5.31
CA GLN A 60 -8.55 -2.19 4.84
C GLN A 60 -9.48 -1.39 5.74
N ALA A 61 -9.36 -1.49 7.07
CA ALA A 61 -10.17 -0.72 8.00
C ALA A 61 -9.89 0.79 7.86
N ALA A 62 -8.62 1.19 7.77
CA ALA A 62 -8.24 2.59 7.59
C ALA A 62 -8.79 3.16 6.28
N LEU A 63 -8.58 2.47 5.15
CA LEU A 63 -9.10 2.87 3.85
C LEU A 63 -10.62 2.92 3.84
N SER A 64 -11.30 1.92 4.41
CA SER A 64 -12.77 1.89 4.49
C SER A 64 -13.31 3.07 5.29
N ASN A 65 -12.68 3.40 6.42
CA ASN A 65 -13.09 4.52 7.27
C ASN A 65 -12.83 5.88 6.62
N ILE A 66 -11.73 6.01 5.88
CA ILE A 66 -11.43 7.23 5.12
C ILE A 66 -12.45 7.39 3.99
N LEU A 67 -12.71 6.32 3.23
CA LEU A 67 -13.71 6.33 2.15
C LEU A 67 -15.12 6.59 2.68
N SER A 68 -15.52 6.02 3.81
CA SER A 68 -16.84 6.29 4.41
C SER A 68 -16.95 7.71 5.00
N GLY A 69 -15.82 8.40 5.24
CA GLY A 69 -15.77 9.67 5.95
C GLY A 69 -15.84 9.53 7.47
N THR A 70 -15.75 8.31 8.01
CA THR A 70 -15.70 8.04 9.45
C THR A 70 -14.35 8.40 10.05
N SER A 71 -13.28 8.41 9.26
CA SER A 71 -11.95 8.88 9.66
C SER A 71 -11.46 9.97 8.72
N GLN A 72 -10.71 10.92 9.26
CA GLN A 72 -10.11 12.03 8.51
C GLN A 72 -8.60 12.00 8.69
N VAL A 73 -7.88 12.34 7.62
CA VAL A 73 -6.44 12.57 7.70
C VAL A 73 -6.21 13.92 8.35
N SER A 74 -5.40 13.98 9.39
CA SER A 74 -5.05 15.22 10.09
C SER A 74 -3.53 15.41 10.14
N LEU A 75 -3.10 16.66 10.23
CA LEU A 75 -1.69 16.99 10.43
C LEU A 75 -1.38 17.00 11.93
N PRO A 76 -0.16 16.62 12.33
CA PRO A 76 0.30 16.88 13.69
C PRO A 76 0.23 18.38 14.00
N ILE A 77 -0.28 18.73 15.19
CA ILE A 77 -0.48 20.13 15.61
C ILE A 77 0.81 20.96 15.48
N VAL A 78 1.95 20.38 15.86
CA VAL A 78 3.25 21.05 15.75
C VAL A 78 3.59 21.40 14.30
N THR A 79 3.27 20.51 13.36
CA THR A 79 3.47 20.76 11.92
C THR A 79 2.58 21.90 11.43
N GLU A 80 1.29 21.94 11.86
CA GLU A 80 0.37 23.03 11.52
C GLU A 80 0.83 24.38 12.05
N ILE A 81 1.40 24.43 13.26
CA ILE A 81 1.90 25.67 13.86
C ILE A 81 3.10 26.22 13.08
N ILE A 82 4.02 25.35 12.66
CA ILE A 82 5.26 25.77 11.99
C ILE A 82 5.02 26.11 10.51
N HIS A 83 4.21 25.32 9.81
CA HIS A 83 4.06 25.39 8.36
C HIS A 83 2.70 25.91 7.88
N GLY A 84 1.80 26.23 8.82
CA GLY A 84 0.40 26.53 8.54
C GLY A 84 -0.43 25.26 8.29
N ARG A 85 -1.75 25.43 8.19
CA ARG A 85 -2.65 24.35 7.80
C ARG A 85 -2.51 24.05 6.31
N TRP A 86 -2.22 22.80 5.97
CA TRP A 86 -2.30 22.31 4.59
C TRP A 86 -3.59 21.51 4.42
N ALA A 87 -4.11 21.47 3.20
CA ALA A 87 -5.29 20.66 2.89
C ALA A 87 -4.94 19.18 3.05
N CYS A 88 -5.66 18.48 3.92
CA CYS A 88 -5.59 17.02 4.02
C CYS A 88 -6.54 16.39 3.00
N PRO A 89 -6.18 15.22 2.44
CA PRO A 89 -7.09 14.46 1.60
C PRO A 89 -8.42 14.16 2.29
N THR A 90 -9.52 14.44 1.60
CA THR A 90 -10.89 14.24 2.08
C THR A 90 -11.51 12.97 1.49
N ALA A 91 -12.50 12.41 2.18
CA ALA A 91 -13.27 11.27 1.69
C ALA A 91 -13.89 11.52 0.30
N ALA A 92 -14.30 12.76 0.02
CA ALA A 92 -14.87 13.14 -1.26
C ALA A 92 -13.83 13.08 -2.40
N GLU A 93 -12.61 13.54 -2.14
CA GLU A 93 -11.50 13.45 -3.10
C GLU A 93 -11.12 12.00 -3.39
N PHE A 94 -11.15 11.12 -2.39
CA PHE A 94 -10.92 9.68 -2.60
C PHE A 94 -12.04 8.99 -3.39
N LYS A 95 -13.29 9.47 -3.29
CA LYS A 95 -14.43 8.92 -4.03
C LYS A 95 -14.56 9.45 -5.46
N SER A 96 -13.91 10.56 -5.76
CA SER A 96 -14.07 11.25 -7.05
C SER A 96 -13.41 10.51 -8.23
N GLN A 97 -12.47 9.62 -7.94
CA GLN A 97 -11.67 8.89 -8.92
C GLN A 97 -11.33 7.50 -8.38
N GLU A 98 -11.06 6.56 -9.28
CA GLU A 98 -10.55 5.24 -8.93
C GLU A 98 -9.22 5.36 -8.16
N LEU A 99 -9.04 4.52 -7.14
CA LEU A 99 -7.83 4.50 -6.32
C LEU A 99 -7.04 3.21 -6.58
N PHE A 100 -5.77 3.38 -6.94
CA PHE A 100 -4.84 2.29 -7.18
C PHE A 100 -3.80 2.22 -6.06
N ILE A 101 -3.52 1.01 -5.60
CA ILE A 101 -2.62 0.76 -4.48
C ILE A 101 -1.34 0.12 -5.00
N TRP A 102 -0.21 0.76 -4.71
CA TRP A 102 1.11 0.18 -4.88
C TRP A 102 1.58 -0.41 -3.55
N TYR A 103 1.95 -1.69 -3.56
CA TYR A 103 2.45 -2.44 -2.41
C TYR A 103 3.52 -3.41 -2.90
N ASP A 104 4.72 -3.36 -2.30
CA ASP A 104 5.92 -4.00 -2.85
C ASP A 104 5.77 -5.50 -3.15
N TYR A 105 5.06 -6.25 -2.30
CA TYR A 105 4.99 -7.71 -2.36
C TYR A 105 4.17 -8.22 -3.55
N PHE A 106 2.98 -7.68 -3.79
CA PHE A 106 2.18 -8.08 -4.95
C PHE A 106 2.44 -7.22 -6.19
N CYS A 107 3.11 -6.07 -6.07
CA CYS A 107 3.48 -5.25 -7.24
C CYS A 107 4.83 -5.65 -7.85
N CYS A 108 5.62 -6.47 -7.15
CA CYS A 108 6.90 -6.99 -7.63
C CYS A 108 6.90 -8.54 -7.62
N PRO A 109 7.49 -9.19 -8.64
CA PRO A 109 7.63 -10.65 -8.68
C PRO A 109 8.31 -11.25 -7.43
N GLN A 110 7.72 -12.29 -6.84
CA GLN A 110 8.24 -12.96 -5.64
C GLN A 110 8.98 -14.27 -5.94
N GLU A 111 8.80 -14.83 -7.14
CA GLU A 111 9.46 -16.09 -7.51
C GLU A 111 11.00 -15.99 -7.54
N ALA A 112 11.66 -17.08 -7.18
CA ALA A 112 13.12 -17.18 -7.16
C ALA A 112 13.74 -17.64 -8.50
N SER A 113 12.92 -17.95 -9.51
CA SER A 113 13.43 -18.38 -10.82
C SER A 113 14.29 -17.27 -11.46
N GLY A 114 15.29 -17.64 -12.26
CA GLY A 114 16.20 -16.68 -12.91
C GLY A 114 15.46 -15.55 -13.67
N PRO A 115 14.49 -15.89 -14.55
CA PRO A 115 13.67 -14.89 -15.23
C PRO A 115 12.84 -14.01 -14.29
N ALA A 116 12.24 -14.58 -13.24
CA ALA A 116 11.46 -13.82 -12.25
C ALA A 116 12.34 -12.88 -11.43
N ALA A 117 13.56 -13.31 -11.06
CA ALA A 117 14.53 -12.47 -10.35
C ALA A 117 14.93 -11.24 -11.17
N HIS A 118 15.16 -11.39 -12.48
CA HIS A 118 15.41 -10.25 -13.37
C HIS A 118 14.20 -9.31 -13.46
N SER A 119 12.99 -9.87 -13.53
CA SER A 119 11.76 -9.08 -13.55
C SER A 119 11.53 -8.33 -12.23
N ARG A 120 11.80 -8.97 -11.07
CA ARG A 120 11.79 -8.33 -9.75
C ARG A 120 12.79 -7.17 -9.70
N GLN A 121 14.01 -7.37 -10.19
CA GLN A 121 15.01 -6.30 -10.21
C GLN A 121 14.53 -5.09 -11.04
N ARG A 122 13.90 -5.31 -12.19
CA ARG A 122 13.32 -4.23 -13.00
C ARG A 122 12.16 -3.53 -12.27
N ALA A 123 11.29 -4.29 -11.61
CA ALA A 123 10.20 -3.73 -10.81
C ALA A 123 10.73 -2.85 -9.67
N ILE A 124 11.77 -3.30 -8.96
CA ILE A 124 12.46 -2.51 -7.93
C ILE A 124 13.04 -1.22 -8.50
N TYR A 125 13.74 -1.28 -9.64
CA TYR A 125 14.26 -0.06 -10.29
C TYR A 125 13.17 0.92 -10.74
N SER A 126 11.93 0.44 -10.95
CA SER A 126 10.80 1.29 -11.31
C SER A 126 10.11 1.96 -10.11
N ILE A 127 10.46 1.59 -8.87
CA ILE A 127 9.83 2.13 -7.65
C ILE A 127 9.80 3.66 -7.63
N PRO A 128 10.91 4.39 -7.90
CA PRO A 128 10.88 5.85 -7.89
C PRO A 128 9.89 6.44 -8.90
N SER A 129 9.72 5.79 -10.06
CA SER A 129 8.76 6.23 -11.08
C SER A 129 7.31 6.02 -10.64
N TYR A 130 7.02 4.95 -9.89
CA TYR A 130 5.70 4.73 -9.31
C TYR A 130 5.42 5.70 -8.17
N ILE A 131 6.37 5.90 -7.25
CA ILE A 131 6.23 6.87 -6.15
C ILE A 131 5.97 8.28 -6.70
N ALA A 132 6.69 8.70 -7.74
CA ALA A 132 6.51 10.02 -8.35
C ALA A 132 5.11 10.24 -8.96
N LYS A 133 4.41 9.16 -9.34
CA LYS A 133 3.04 9.19 -9.85
C LYS A 133 1.98 9.01 -8.76
N CYS A 134 2.38 8.63 -7.54
CA CYS A 134 1.46 8.49 -6.43
C CYS A 134 1.17 9.86 -5.82
N GLU A 135 -0.09 10.12 -5.54
CA GLU A 135 -0.50 11.34 -4.84
C GLU A 135 -0.31 11.23 -3.33
N LEU A 136 -0.28 9.99 -2.83
CA LEU A 136 -0.20 9.70 -1.41
C LEU A 136 0.91 8.70 -1.14
N PHE A 137 1.70 9.02 -0.12
CA PHE A 137 2.65 8.11 0.50
C PHE A 137 2.13 7.77 1.90
N VAL A 138 1.79 6.51 2.12
CA VAL A 138 1.17 6.04 3.36
C VAL A 138 2.08 5.04 4.06
N ILE A 139 2.32 5.29 5.34
CA ILE A 139 3.08 4.39 6.20
C ILE A 139 2.10 3.50 6.96
N LEU A 140 2.12 2.19 6.66
CA LEU A 140 1.37 1.17 7.37
C LEU A 140 2.28 0.52 8.42
N CYS A 141 2.23 1.02 9.64
CA CYS A 141 3.08 0.53 10.74
C CYS A 141 2.26 0.28 12.03
N PRO A 142 1.27 -0.62 12.04
CA PRO A 142 0.56 -0.95 13.28
C PRO A 142 1.48 -1.61 14.31
N ALA A 143 1.14 -1.51 15.60
CA ALA A 143 1.86 -2.19 16.67
C ALA A 143 1.55 -3.71 16.67
N LEU A 144 2.24 -4.45 15.81
CA LEU A 144 2.09 -5.90 15.64
C LEU A 144 3.41 -6.62 15.94
N ARG A 145 3.31 -7.92 16.23
CA ARG A 145 4.46 -8.78 16.48
C ARG A 145 4.97 -9.37 15.18
N HIS A 146 6.29 -9.42 15.05
CA HIS A 146 6.97 -10.23 14.05
C HIS A 146 6.84 -11.73 14.39
N ASP A 147 7.04 -12.61 13.41
CA ASP A 147 6.90 -14.06 13.56
C ASP A 147 7.84 -14.69 14.61
N ASP A 148 8.97 -14.02 14.89
CA ASP A 148 9.92 -14.35 15.96
C ASP A 148 9.49 -13.86 17.36
N GLY A 149 8.31 -13.24 17.47
CA GLY A 149 7.74 -12.72 18.72
C GLY A 149 8.21 -11.32 19.12
N SER A 150 9.17 -10.74 18.40
CA SER A 150 9.63 -9.37 18.63
C SER A 150 8.54 -8.35 18.26
N MET A 151 8.53 -7.22 18.96
CA MET A 151 7.71 -6.08 18.59
C MET A 151 8.52 -5.19 17.66
N LEU A 152 8.01 -4.95 16.46
CA LEU A 152 8.53 -3.92 15.57
C LEU A 152 7.98 -2.59 16.09
N SER A 153 8.73 -1.91 16.94
CA SER A 153 8.34 -0.59 17.44
C SER A 153 8.57 0.47 16.38
N GLN A 154 7.62 1.41 16.25
CA GLN A 154 7.89 2.71 15.64
C GLN A 154 8.94 3.41 16.52
N ALA A 155 10.13 3.66 15.98
CA ALA A 155 11.15 4.49 16.61
C ALA A 155 10.85 5.98 16.38
#